data_AF-A0A6C0KJN5-F1
#
_entry.id   AF-A0A6C0KJN5-F1
#
_cell.length_a   1.000
_cell.length_b   1.000
_cell.length_c   1.000
_cell.angle_alpha   90.00
_cell.angle_beta   90.00
_cell.angle_gamma   90.00
#
_symmetry.space_group_name_H-M   'P 1'
#
loop_
_entity.id
_entity.type
_entity.pdbx_description
1 polymer ?
#
loop_
_entity_poly.entity_id
_entity_poly.type
_entity_poly.pdbx_seq_one_letter_code
_entity_poly.pdbx_strand_id
1 'polypeptide(L)'
;MATWDGYNTTLQANRLQKTFVIDYIDLSGRLCVRQDTSMNNRLFVGSDASFSGNIYIDEFLTTNSKLTVNGDASLNNRLFVQNDASFSGNTYINGNLTTSKFIANADVSMNNRLFVQNDASFSGNTYINGNLILNGNLTVNGNASLNSNVIVYRDVSNNGNVFIGRDLTVLGNIAIQNYTGTSIINTTTTNYRLAVVEDISLNGRLSVSSDVSFNSNLFVNGKVNVKSTLPSGLLDICGSSMRTFISATGNVGVGTTNPTAPLHVISSGNGEPPVNGIYVLSNVNAANMHSQLYITTPSGGGNPMVCYDLATKSGWSHGVDNADRNYKFSNSSSSLTSATRMTIQPDTGYVGIGTTNPSAFLHVYGNALTTHNYPPDFPNTYHNLLLNTGGDCMSISVDPTLGIGAFNAARSGAMFPICLAARSPGNTDEPVGIGLTNPSGAKLHVNGNLKLNSSRSIVGWMSSLTPNGSQTTAQGTISFGVTFPSVPVVIAHTAGDGASPRIINIQVSSVTTTGFNYCKTYVDATTGGTFPSANFWWCAVLLA
;
A
#
# COMPACT_ATOMS: atom_id res chain seq x y z
N MET A 1 -1.98 -148.40 -53.59
CA MET A 1 -2.24 -148.82 -54.99
C MET A 1 -1.96 -147.59 -55.85
N ALA A 2 -0.90 -147.45 -56.64
CA ALA A 2 0.00 -148.40 -57.29
C ALA A 2 1.42 -148.41 -56.68
N THR A 3 2.07 -149.56 -56.75
CA THR A 3 3.46 -149.83 -56.34
C THR A 3 4.43 -149.20 -57.35
N TRP A 4 4.81 -147.94 -57.13
CA TRP A 4 6.03 -147.41 -57.74
C TRP A 4 7.19 -147.85 -56.86
N ASP A 5 7.87 -148.88 -57.31
CA ASP A 5 8.90 -149.58 -56.56
C ASP A 5 10.27 -148.86 -56.65
N GLY A 6 10.38 -147.80 -57.44
CA GLY A 6 11.61 -147.03 -57.61
C GLY A 6 12.79 -147.90 -58.10
N TYR A 7 12.50 -148.94 -58.89
CA TYR A 7 13.51 -149.87 -59.38
C TYR A 7 14.35 -149.23 -60.48
N ASN A 8 15.46 -148.61 -60.08
CA ASN A 8 16.61 -148.52 -60.97
C ASN A 8 17.37 -149.85 -60.90
N THR A 9 17.14 -150.73 -61.88
CA THR A 9 17.74 -152.07 -61.94
C THR A 9 19.25 -152.07 -62.19
N THR A 10 19.85 -150.90 -62.42
CA THR A 10 21.30 -150.76 -62.65
C THR A 10 22.14 -150.55 -61.38
N LEU A 11 21.51 -150.30 -60.23
CA LEU A 11 22.25 -150.13 -58.96
C LEU A 11 22.42 -151.49 -58.25
N GLN A 12 23.65 -152.02 -58.25
CA GLN A 12 24.03 -153.15 -57.40
C GLN A 12 24.11 -152.70 -55.94
N ALA A 13 23.04 -152.89 -55.17
CA ALA A 13 23.00 -152.60 -53.74
C ALA A 13 22.21 -153.68 -52.97
N ASN A 14 22.60 -153.93 -51.72
CA ASN A 14 21.84 -154.78 -50.79
C ASN A 14 20.55 -154.07 -50.39
N ARG A 15 19.39 -154.70 -50.63
CA ARG A 15 18.05 -154.14 -50.37
C ARG A 15 17.40 -154.93 -49.24
N LEU A 16 17.12 -154.26 -48.13
CA LEU A 16 16.51 -154.89 -46.95
C LEU A 16 15.17 -154.20 -46.67
N GLN A 17 14.07 -154.97 -46.59
CA GLN A 17 12.73 -154.43 -46.32
C GLN A 17 12.47 -154.16 -44.83
N LYS A 18 13.07 -154.98 -43.95
CA LYS A 18 13.06 -154.82 -42.49
C LYS A 18 14.42 -155.25 -41.99
N THR A 19 15.14 -154.34 -41.35
CA THR A 19 16.45 -154.62 -40.76
C THR A 19 16.42 -154.23 -39.31
N PHE A 20 16.79 -155.17 -38.45
CA PHE A 20 17.02 -154.92 -37.03
C PHE A 20 18.52 -155.07 -36.79
N VAL A 21 19.14 -154.08 -36.17
CA VAL A 21 20.55 -154.11 -35.82
C VAL A 21 20.64 -153.98 -34.30
N ILE A 22 21.48 -154.82 -33.69
CA ILE A 22 21.80 -154.76 -32.27
C ILE A 22 23.03 -153.84 -32.11
N ASP A 23 23.04 -153.03 -31.07
CA ASP A 23 24.04 -152.01 -30.76
C ASP A 23 24.08 -150.80 -31.71
N TYR A 24 24.84 -150.84 -32.80
CA TYR A 24 25.04 -149.68 -33.67
C TYR A 24 25.19 -150.03 -35.15
N ILE A 25 24.88 -149.03 -35.98
CA ILE A 25 25.16 -149.04 -37.43
C ILE A 25 26.20 -147.95 -37.67
N ASP A 26 27.40 -148.34 -38.10
CA ASP A 26 28.43 -147.41 -38.56
C ASP A 26 28.41 -147.32 -40.09
N LEU A 27 28.32 -146.09 -40.61
CA LEU A 27 28.26 -145.79 -42.04
C LEU A 27 29.33 -144.76 -42.36
N SER A 28 30.34 -145.16 -43.12
CA SER A 28 31.38 -144.24 -43.62
C SER A 28 30.89 -143.33 -44.77
N GLY A 29 29.69 -143.61 -45.30
CA GLY A 29 29.05 -142.85 -46.39
C GLY A 29 27.85 -142.01 -45.92
N ARG A 30 26.91 -141.73 -46.83
CA ARG A 30 25.67 -140.99 -46.52
C ARG A 30 24.53 -141.96 -46.19
N LEU A 31 23.79 -141.69 -45.12
CA LEU A 31 22.49 -142.29 -44.87
C LEU A 31 21.40 -141.42 -45.50
N CYS A 32 20.66 -141.96 -46.46
CA CYS A 32 19.48 -141.30 -47.05
C CYS A 32 18.23 -142.07 -46.64
N VAL A 33 17.32 -141.41 -45.91
CA VAL A 33 16.01 -141.96 -45.54
C VAL A 33 14.94 -141.22 -46.33
N ARG A 34 14.08 -141.95 -47.06
CA ARG A 34 13.08 -141.37 -47.97
C ARG A 34 11.72 -141.09 -47.32
N GLN A 35 11.50 -141.64 -46.13
CA GLN A 35 10.32 -141.42 -45.29
C GLN A 35 10.79 -140.96 -43.91
N ASP A 36 10.05 -141.28 -42.85
CA ASP A 36 10.33 -140.80 -41.51
C ASP A 36 11.51 -141.54 -40.86
N THR A 37 12.32 -140.78 -40.14
CA THR A 37 13.33 -141.33 -39.20
C THR A 37 12.87 -141.02 -37.79
N SER A 38 12.55 -142.04 -37.00
CA SER A 38 12.25 -141.89 -35.58
C SER A 38 13.47 -142.32 -34.75
N MET A 39 13.90 -141.47 -33.82
CA MET A 39 14.94 -141.77 -32.83
C MET A 39 14.36 -141.57 -31.43
N ASN A 40 14.44 -142.60 -30.58
CA ASN A 40 13.75 -142.59 -29.29
C ASN A 40 14.40 -141.70 -28.22
N ASN A 41 15.67 -141.30 -28.38
CA ASN A 41 16.40 -140.59 -27.32
C ASN A 41 17.06 -139.30 -27.83
N ARG A 42 18.14 -139.39 -28.61
CA ARG A 42 18.92 -138.22 -29.04
C ARG A 42 19.36 -138.34 -30.49
N LEU A 43 19.29 -137.23 -31.22
CA LEU A 43 19.98 -137.00 -32.48
C LEU A 43 21.13 -136.04 -32.23
N PHE A 44 22.36 -136.46 -32.56
CA PHE A 44 23.52 -135.58 -32.59
C PHE A 44 23.91 -135.32 -34.05
N VAL A 45 24.07 -134.06 -34.41
CA VAL A 45 24.55 -133.65 -35.74
C VAL A 45 25.85 -132.89 -35.54
N GLY A 46 26.93 -133.35 -36.17
CA GLY A 46 28.27 -132.78 -35.96
C GLY A 46 28.53 -131.44 -36.67
N SER A 47 27.69 -131.08 -37.63
CA SER A 47 27.73 -129.80 -38.36
C SER A 47 26.31 -129.23 -38.45
N ASP A 48 25.73 -129.15 -39.66
CA ASP A 48 24.46 -128.46 -39.88
C ASP A 48 23.29 -129.45 -39.94
N ALA A 49 22.23 -129.14 -39.18
CA ALA A 49 20.91 -129.76 -39.36
C ALA A 49 20.01 -128.77 -40.09
N SER A 50 19.55 -129.11 -41.29
CA SER A 50 18.61 -128.30 -42.05
C SER A 50 17.23 -128.97 -42.06
N PHE A 51 16.20 -128.22 -41.71
CA PHE A 51 14.81 -128.65 -41.75
C PHE A 51 14.06 -127.73 -42.71
N SER A 52 13.41 -128.30 -43.72
CA SER A 52 12.58 -127.56 -44.68
C SER A 52 11.15 -127.33 -44.19
N GLY A 53 10.77 -127.99 -43.09
CA GLY A 53 9.48 -127.83 -42.42
C GLY A 53 9.64 -127.29 -40.99
N ASN A 54 8.59 -127.45 -40.19
CA ASN A 54 8.57 -127.00 -38.80
C ASN A 54 9.47 -127.86 -37.91
N ILE A 55 10.10 -127.21 -36.92
CA ILE A 55 10.80 -127.87 -35.83
C ILE A 55 9.91 -127.72 -34.58
N TYR A 56 9.46 -128.82 -33.99
CA TYR A 56 8.70 -128.83 -32.74
C TYR A 56 9.62 -129.26 -31.60
N ILE A 57 9.60 -128.52 -30.49
CA ILE A 57 10.42 -128.75 -29.30
C ILE A 57 9.50 -128.63 -28.10
N ASP A 58 9.45 -129.66 -27.25
CA ASP A 58 8.50 -129.75 -26.13
C ASP A 58 8.92 -128.88 -24.93
N GLU A 59 10.21 -128.86 -24.59
CA GLU A 59 10.73 -128.09 -23.46
C GLU A 59 11.35 -126.75 -23.88
N PHE A 60 12.58 -126.74 -24.38
CA PHE A 60 13.31 -125.50 -24.71
C PHE A 60 14.27 -125.68 -25.89
N LEU A 61 14.40 -124.63 -26.70
CA LEU A 61 15.45 -124.49 -27.71
C LEU A 61 16.61 -123.68 -27.14
N THR A 62 17.76 -124.32 -26.97
CA THR A 62 19.02 -123.62 -26.63
C THR A 62 19.89 -123.53 -27.87
N THR A 63 20.32 -122.31 -28.22
CA THR A 63 21.33 -122.07 -29.25
C THR A 63 22.61 -121.53 -28.62
N ASN A 64 23.79 -121.96 -29.08
CA ASN A 64 25.05 -121.51 -28.48
C ASN A 64 25.36 -120.03 -28.76
N SER A 65 25.37 -119.62 -30.03
CA SER A 65 25.82 -118.27 -30.41
C SER A 65 24.70 -117.36 -30.88
N LYS A 66 23.83 -117.83 -31.78
CA LYS A 66 22.81 -116.99 -32.40
C LYS A 66 21.57 -117.80 -32.76
N LEU A 67 20.41 -117.29 -32.38
CA LEU A 67 19.12 -117.64 -32.98
C LEU A 67 18.76 -116.54 -33.97
N THR A 68 18.50 -116.90 -35.23
CA THR A 68 17.98 -115.97 -36.24
C THR A 68 16.58 -116.44 -36.64
N VAL A 69 15.59 -115.55 -36.54
CA VAL A 69 14.23 -115.78 -37.02
C VAL A 69 14.02 -114.84 -38.20
N ASN A 70 13.79 -115.38 -39.40
CA ASN A 70 13.65 -114.56 -40.61
C ASN A 70 12.26 -113.92 -40.74
N GLY A 71 11.27 -114.42 -40.00
CA GLY A 71 9.92 -113.85 -39.89
C GLY A 71 9.62 -113.39 -38.47
N ASP A 72 8.35 -113.42 -38.09
CA ASP A 72 7.90 -112.97 -36.78
C ASP A 72 8.30 -113.94 -35.66
N ALA A 73 8.84 -113.40 -34.57
CA ALA A 73 9.04 -114.11 -33.32
C ALA A 73 7.90 -113.76 -32.35
N SER A 74 7.06 -114.74 -32.01
CA SER A 74 6.04 -114.60 -30.97
C SER A 74 6.50 -115.28 -29.67
N LEU A 75 6.47 -114.57 -28.55
CA LEU A 75 6.82 -115.04 -27.23
C LEU A 75 5.63 -114.83 -26.29
N ASN A 76 5.12 -115.90 -25.67
CA ASN A 76 3.86 -115.83 -24.91
C ASN A 76 3.93 -115.05 -23.59
N ASN A 77 5.11 -114.99 -22.95
CA ASN A 77 5.22 -114.47 -21.58
C ASN A 77 6.19 -113.28 -21.48
N ARG A 78 7.50 -113.56 -21.39
CA ARG A 78 8.51 -112.52 -21.17
C ARG A 78 9.67 -112.67 -22.14
N LEU A 79 10.18 -111.54 -22.62
CA LEU A 79 11.47 -111.43 -23.28
C LEU A 79 12.45 -110.82 -22.28
N PHE A 80 13.55 -111.52 -22.01
CA PHE A 80 14.68 -111.00 -21.24
C PHE A 80 15.87 -110.78 -22.17
N VAL A 81 16.44 -109.57 -22.14
CA VAL A 81 17.65 -109.22 -22.88
C VAL A 81 18.65 -108.66 -21.88
N GLN A 82 19.84 -109.26 -21.82
CA GLN A 82 20.86 -108.89 -20.83
C GLN A 82 21.66 -107.64 -21.22
N ASN A 83 21.84 -107.44 -22.53
CA ASN A 83 22.50 -106.27 -23.10
C ASN A 83 21.43 -105.40 -23.78
N ASP A 84 21.58 -105.12 -25.07
CA ASP A 84 20.69 -104.22 -25.79
C ASP A 84 19.61 -104.97 -26.58
N ALA A 85 18.36 -104.49 -26.45
CA ALA A 85 17.29 -104.80 -27.38
C ALA A 85 17.13 -103.62 -28.34
N SER A 86 17.34 -103.84 -29.64
CA SER A 86 17.11 -102.84 -30.67
C SER A 86 15.86 -103.17 -31.46
N PHE A 87 14.93 -102.20 -31.52
CA PHE A 87 13.72 -102.27 -32.33
C PHE A 87 13.82 -101.16 -33.37
N SER A 88 13.90 -101.52 -34.65
CA SER A 88 13.99 -100.56 -35.76
C SER A 88 12.64 -99.98 -36.18
N GLY A 89 11.54 -100.56 -35.68
CA GLY A 89 10.17 -100.09 -35.86
C GLY A 89 9.57 -99.55 -34.56
N ASN A 90 8.24 -99.56 -34.50
CA ASN A 90 7.51 -99.09 -33.33
C ASN A 90 7.55 -100.12 -32.19
N THR A 91 7.82 -99.64 -30.98
CA THR A 91 7.68 -100.41 -29.74
C THR A 91 6.36 -100.03 -29.07
N TYR A 92 5.41 -100.96 -28.98
CA TYR A 92 4.15 -100.76 -28.27
C TYR A 92 4.21 -101.39 -26.88
N ILE A 93 3.90 -100.63 -25.84
CA ILE A 93 3.89 -101.08 -24.45
C ILE A 93 2.52 -100.75 -23.87
N ASN A 94 1.71 -101.77 -23.57
CA ASN A 94 0.39 -101.59 -22.95
C ASN A 94 0.47 -101.21 -21.47
N GLY A 95 1.59 -101.53 -20.82
CA GLY A 95 1.87 -101.20 -19.43
C GLY A 95 2.80 -100.00 -19.29
N ASN A 96 3.73 -100.09 -18.35
CA ASN A 96 4.71 -99.03 -18.09
C ASN A 96 5.99 -99.25 -18.88
N LEU A 97 6.55 -98.18 -19.45
CA LEU A 97 7.95 -98.11 -19.87
C LEU A 97 8.77 -97.54 -18.71
N THR A 98 9.57 -98.38 -18.05
CA THR A 98 10.51 -97.96 -17.03
C THR A 98 11.93 -98.01 -17.60
N THR A 99 12.61 -96.86 -17.65
CA THR A 99 14.00 -96.76 -18.11
C THR A 99 14.76 -95.80 -17.21
N SER A 100 16.08 -96.01 -17.06
CA SER A 100 16.97 -95.07 -16.37
C SER A 100 17.17 -93.78 -17.16
N LYS A 101 17.12 -93.88 -18.50
CA LYS A 101 17.24 -92.74 -19.41
C LYS A 101 16.26 -92.91 -20.56
N PHE A 102 15.35 -91.96 -20.68
CA PHE A 102 14.47 -91.86 -21.84
C PHE A 102 14.99 -90.75 -22.76
N ILE A 103 15.25 -91.08 -24.03
CA ILE A 103 15.65 -90.12 -25.05
C ILE A 103 14.65 -90.26 -26.20
N ALA A 104 13.92 -89.20 -26.50
CA ALA A 104 13.10 -89.09 -27.69
C ALA A 104 13.79 -88.10 -28.65
N ASN A 105 14.10 -88.55 -29.87
CA ASN A 105 14.72 -87.69 -30.90
C ASN A 105 13.72 -86.82 -31.67
N ALA A 106 12.43 -86.98 -31.37
CA ALA A 106 11.32 -86.23 -31.93
C ALA A 106 10.39 -85.81 -30.78
N ASP A 107 9.09 -85.65 -31.05
CA ASP A 107 8.13 -85.16 -30.06
C ASP A 107 7.78 -86.21 -29.00
N VAL A 108 7.61 -85.74 -27.76
CA VAL A 108 7.00 -86.50 -26.67
C VAL A 108 5.59 -85.97 -26.45
N SER A 109 4.58 -86.77 -26.76
CA SER A 109 3.18 -86.48 -26.44
C SER A 109 2.72 -87.30 -25.24
N MET A 110 2.07 -86.67 -24.27
CA MET A 110 1.46 -87.33 -23.12
C MET A 110 0.02 -86.86 -22.99
N ASN A 111 -0.91 -87.80 -22.82
CA ASN A 111 -2.34 -87.48 -22.76
C ASN A 111 -2.79 -86.77 -21.47
N ASN A 112 -2.00 -86.82 -20.40
CA ASN A 112 -2.46 -86.33 -19.09
C ASN A 112 -1.44 -85.41 -18.40
N ARG A 113 -0.34 -85.94 -17.86
CA ARG A 113 0.59 -85.16 -17.03
C ARG A 113 2.04 -85.54 -17.30
N LEU A 114 2.90 -84.53 -17.32
CA LEU A 114 4.35 -84.66 -17.17
C LEU A 114 4.72 -84.31 -15.73
N PHE A 115 5.47 -85.17 -15.06
CA PHE A 115 6.12 -84.86 -13.80
C PHE A 115 7.63 -84.87 -13.99
N VAL A 116 8.30 -83.79 -13.62
CA VAL A 116 9.77 -83.68 -13.61
C VAL A 116 10.18 -83.40 -12.18
N GLN A 117 11.03 -84.25 -11.60
CA GLN A 117 11.40 -84.16 -10.18
C GLN A 117 12.49 -83.11 -9.92
N ASN A 118 13.39 -82.94 -10.88
CA ASN A 118 14.47 -81.94 -10.83
C ASN A 118 14.11 -80.82 -11.83
N ASP A 119 14.99 -80.57 -12.81
CA ASP A 119 14.83 -79.47 -13.73
C ASP A 119 14.16 -79.89 -15.05
N ALA A 120 13.21 -79.07 -15.49
CA ALA A 120 12.71 -79.10 -16.86
C ALA A 120 13.30 -77.90 -17.61
N SER A 121 14.08 -78.15 -18.66
CA SER A 121 14.62 -77.11 -19.53
C SER A 121 13.93 -77.17 -20.88
N PHE A 122 13.41 -76.03 -21.33
CA PHE A 122 12.79 -75.85 -22.64
C PHE A 122 13.61 -74.83 -23.43
N SER A 123 14.26 -75.26 -24.51
CA SER A 123 15.08 -74.39 -25.36
C SER A 123 14.26 -73.59 -26.39
N GLY A 124 12.98 -73.92 -26.54
CA GLY A 124 12.02 -73.22 -27.38
C GLY A 124 10.95 -72.51 -26.55
N ASN A 125 9.80 -72.27 -27.18
CA ASN A 125 8.66 -71.63 -26.52
C ASN A 125 7.91 -72.62 -25.61
N THR A 126 7.51 -72.14 -24.43
CA THR A 126 6.61 -72.86 -23.53
C THR A 126 5.22 -72.24 -23.63
N TYR A 127 4.23 -73.02 -24.09
CA TYR A 127 2.83 -72.60 -24.15
C TYR A 127 2.04 -73.22 -22.99
N ILE A 128 1.31 -72.40 -22.24
CA ILE A 128 0.51 -72.84 -21.09
C ILE A 128 -0.90 -72.28 -21.28
N ASN A 129 -1.88 -73.16 -21.53
CA ASN A 129 -3.29 -72.76 -21.66
C ASN A 129 -3.93 -72.43 -20.30
N GLY A 130 -3.40 -73.00 -19.22
CA GLY A 130 -3.84 -72.74 -17.85
C GLY A 130 -2.97 -71.70 -17.15
N ASN A 131 -2.76 -71.89 -15.86
CA ASN A 131 -1.94 -71.00 -15.03
C ASN A 131 -0.49 -71.47 -14.99
N LEU A 132 0.45 -70.53 -15.07
CA LEU A 132 1.82 -70.73 -14.62
C LEU A 132 1.90 -70.36 -13.13
N ILE A 133 2.22 -71.33 -12.27
CA ILE A 133 2.41 -71.11 -10.83
C ILE A 133 3.88 -71.37 -10.51
N LEU A 134 4.53 -70.39 -9.87
CA LEU A 134 5.93 -70.45 -9.46
C LEU A 134 6.02 -70.21 -7.96
N ASN A 135 6.65 -71.13 -7.23
CA ASN A 135 6.92 -70.96 -5.80
C ASN A 135 8.21 -70.15 -5.54
N GLY A 136 9.04 -70.00 -6.58
CA GLY A 136 10.26 -69.20 -6.57
C GLY A 136 10.13 -67.92 -7.40
N ASN A 137 11.27 -67.38 -7.83
CA ASN A 137 11.32 -66.15 -8.62
C ASN A 137 11.02 -66.42 -10.09
N LEU A 138 10.36 -65.46 -10.75
CA LEU A 138 10.32 -65.34 -12.20
C LEU A 138 11.35 -64.31 -12.64
N THR A 139 12.32 -64.74 -13.45
CA THR A 139 13.28 -63.84 -14.11
C THR A 139 12.97 -63.80 -15.60
N VAL A 140 12.80 -62.60 -16.16
CA VAL A 140 12.60 -62.38 -17.59
C VAL A 140 13.75 -61.51 -18.09
N ASN A 141 14.62 -62.06 -18.94
CA ASN A 141 15.77 -61.33 -19.48
C ASN A 141 15.38 -60.31 -20.56
N GLY A 142 14.19 -60.48 -21.16
CA GLY A 142 13.61 -59.56 -22.14
C GLY A 142 12.41 -58.81 -21.58
N ASN A 143 11.48 -58.43 -22.46
CA ASN A 143 10.25 -57.73 -22.07
C ASN A 143 9.20 -58.70 -21.53
N ALA A 144 8.52 -58.34 -20.44
CA ALA A 144 7.30 -59.00 -19.99
C ALA A 144 6.08 -58.19 -20.47
N SER A 145 5.17 -58.83 -21.22
CA SER A 145 3.88 -58.25 -21.60
C SER A 145 2.76 -58.93 -20.82
N LEU A 146 1.99 -58.16 -20.06
CA LEU A 146 0.86 -58.63 -19.25
C LEU A 146 -0.40 -57.89 -19.70
N ASN A 147 -1.39 -58.62 -20.22
CA ASN A 147 -2.56 -58.01 -20.89
C ASN A 147 -3.66 -57.52 -19.93
N SER A 148 -3.59 -57.92 -18.67
CA SER A 148 -4.60 -57.62 -17.65
C SER A 148 -3.95 -56.87 -16.47
N ASN A 149 -4.36 -57.18 -15.24
CA ASN A 149 -3.85 -56.48 -14.07
C ASN A 149 -2.52 -57.06 -13.59
N VAL A 150 -1.63 -56.17 -13.15
CA VAL A 150 -0.43 -56.53 -12.38
C VAL A 150 -0.69 -56.17 -10.93
N ILE A 151 -0.65 -57.16 -10.03
CA ILE A 151 -0.82 -56.97 -8.59
C ILE A 151 0.50 -57.32 -7.91
N VAL A 152 1.04 -56.39 -7.14
CA VAL A 152 2.27 -56.57 -6.37
C VAL A 152 1.96 -56.26 -4.91
N TYR A 153 2.21 -57.22 -4.02
CA TYR A 153 1.90 -57.11 -2.59
C TYR A 153 2.92 -56.30 -1.78
N ARG A 154 4.12 -56.11 -2.34
CA ARG A 154 5.21 -55.34 -1.73
C ARG A 154 5.55 -54.19 -2.67
N ASP A 155 6.81 -54.04 -3.02
CA ASP A 155 7.31 -52.89 -3.74
C ASP A 155 7.49 -53.18 -5.23
N VAL A 156 7.27 -52.16 -6.05
CA VAL A 156 7.64 -52.14 -7.46
C VAL A 156 8.81 -51.17 -7.62
N SER A 157 9.99 -51.70 -7.96
CA SER A 157 11.13 -50.86 -8.35
C SER A 157 11.22 -50.77 -9.86
N ASN A 158 11.20 -49.56 -10.40
CA ASN A 158 11.40 -49.29 -11.82
C ASN A 158 12.64 -48.41 -11.98
N ASN A 159 13.72 -48.97 -12.54
CA ASN A 159 14.97 -48.23 -12.75
C ASN A 159 14.91 -47.25 -13.94
N GLY A 160 13.82 -47.25 -14.70
CA GLY A 160 13.58 -46.37 -15.83
C GLY A 160 12.30 -45.54 -15.63
N ASN A 161 11.60 -45.26 -16.73
CA ASN A 161 10.38 -44.46 -16.69
C ASN A 161 9.15 -45.32 -16.36
N VAL A 162 8.23 -44.76 -15.58
CA VAL A 162 6.88 -45.31 -15.36
C VAL A 162 5.88 -44.52 -16.21
N PHE A 163 5.16 -45.20 -17.09
CA PHE A 163 4.09 -44.61 -17.91
C PHE A 163 2.73 -45.12 -17.44
N ILE A 164 1.83 -44.22 -17.05
CA ILE A 164 0.46 -44.54 -16.63
C ILE A 164 -0.50 -43.97 -17.68
N GLY A 165 -1.27 -44.84 -18.35
CA GLY A 165 -2.17 -44.42 -19.43
C GLY A 165 -3.47 -43.76 -18.97
N ARG A 166 -3.81 -43.86 -17.68
CA ARG A 166 -4.98 -43.24 -17.04
C ARG A 166 -4.54 -42.53 -15.75
N ASP A 167 -5.17 -42.86 -14.63
CA ASP A 167 -4.94 -42.19 -13.35
C ASP A 167 -3.86 -42.90 -12.53
N LEU A 168 -2.97 -42.11 -11.92
CA LEU A 168 -2.15 -42.55 -10.79
C LEU A 168 -2.86 -42.13 -9.51
N THR A 169 -3.36 -43.10 -8.75
CA THR A 169 -3.88 -42.87 -7.39
C THR A 169 -2.86 -43.36 -6.38
N VAL A 170 -2.45 -42.49 -5.45
CA VAL A 170 -1.57 -42.84 -4.34
C VAL A 170 -2.32 -42.56 -3.04
N LEU A 171 -2.59 -43.60 -2.26
CA LEU A 171 -3.31 -43.50 -0.98
C LEU A 171 -2.44 -42.90 0.13
N GLY A 172 -1.12 -43.01 -0.02
CA GLY A 172 -0.13 -42.43 0.89
C GLY A 172 0.59 -41.23 0.28
N ASN A 173 1.82 -41.02 0.72
CA ASN A 173 2.63 -39.90 0.27
C ASN A 173 3.33 -40.21 -1.06
N ILE A 174 3.41 -39.22 -1.94
CA ILE A 174 4.30 -39.23 -3.09
C ILE A 174 5.58 -38.48 -2.70
N ALA A 175 6.70 -39.20 -2.58
CA ALA A 175 8.02 -38.59 -2.40
C ALA A 175 8.74 -38.54 -3.76
N ILE A 176 9.01 -37.34 -4.25
CA ILE A 176 9.76 -37.12 -5.50
C ILE A 176 11.10 -36.49 -5.13
N GLN A 177 12.20 -37.22 -5.33
CA GLN A 177 13.57 -36.73 -5.15
C GLN A 177 14.22 -36.59 -6.53
N ASN A 178 14.69 -35.41 -6.89
CA ASN A 178 15.46 -35.24 -8.11
C ASN A 178 16.92 -35.67 -7.88
N TYR A 179 17.45 -36.52 -8.76
CA TYR A 179 18.85 -36.96 -8.75
C TYR A 179 19.82 -35.99 -9.43
N THR A 180 19.31 -34.95 -10.08
CA THR A 180 20.14 -33.89 -10.69
C THR A 180 19.98 -32.60 -9.89
N GLY A 181 21.09 -31.91 -9.60
CA GLY A 181 21.23 -30.84 -8.60
C GLY A 181 20.39 -29.56 -8.77
N THR A 182 19.31 -29.62 -9.54
CA THR A 182 18.27 -28.59 -9.62
C THR A 182 16.98 -29.16 -9.05
N SER A 183 16.51 -28.64 -7.92
CA SER A 183 15.25 -29.02 -7.28
C SER A 183 14.03 -28.58 -8.11
N ILE A 184 13.86 -29.14 -9.31
CA ILE A 184 12.77 -28.83 -10.22
C ILE A 184 11.85 -30.06 -10.24
N ILE A 185 10.77 -30.00 -9.47
CA ILE A 185 9.58 -30.84 -9.72
C ILE A 185 8.79 -30.11 -10.81
N ASN A 186 8.88 -30.57 -12.05
CA ASN A 186 8.04 -30.06 -13.14
C ASN A 186 6.69 -30.78 -13.13
N THR A 187 5.72 -30.21 -12.42
CA THR A 187 4.31 -30.59 -12.58
C THR A 187 3.70 -29.76 -13.70
N THR A 188 3.73 -30.27 -14.93
CA THR A 188 2.97 -29.71 -16.04
C THR A 188 1.54 -30.24 -16.00
N THR A 189 0.60 -29.41 -15.55
CA THR A 189 -0.83 -29.68 -15.74
C THR A 189 -1.23 -29.17 -17.13
N THR A 190 -2.10 -29.90 -17.83
CA THR A 190 -2.71 -29.41 -19.09
C THR A 190 -3.92 -28.53 -18.75
N ASN A 191 -5.06 -28.62 -19.44
CA ASN A 191 -6.28 -27.86 -19.16
C ASN A 191 -6.95 -28.15 -17.79
N TYR A 192 -6.18 -28.63 -16.80
CA TYR A 192 -6.64 -29.04 -15.48
C TYR A 192 -5.91 -28.27 -14.39
N ARG A 193 -6.61 -28.03 -13.28
CA ARG A 193 -6.07 -27.34 -12.09
C ARG A 193 -5.03 -28.21 -11.36
N LEU A 194 -4.00 -27.57 -10.80
CA LEU A 194 -3.34 -28.08 -9.59
C LEU A 194 -4.20 -27.68 -8.40
N ALA A 195 -4.76 -28.65 -7.68
CA ALA A 195 -5.49 -28.38 -6.44
C ALA A 195 -4.74 -28.95 -5.25
N VAL A 196 -4.51 -28.08 -4.26
CA VAL A 196 -3.95 -28.43 -2.96
C VAL A 196 -5.00 -28.05 -1.93
N VAL A 197 -5.45 -29.03 -1.13
CA VAL A 197 -6.61 -28.88 -0.23
C VAL A 197 -6.21 -28.28 1.11
N GLU A 198 -4.96 -28.47 1.50
CA GLU A 198 -4.39 -27.92 2.73
C GLU A 198 -3.45 -26.77 2.36
N ASP A 199 -2.14 -26.96 2.49
CA ASP A 199 -1.16 -25.89 2.35
C ASP A 199 -0.17 -26.14 1.21
N ILE A 200 0.14 -25.07 0.48
CA ILE A 200 1.28 -25.03 -0.44
C ILE A 200 2.43 -24.32 0.29
N SER A 201 3.49 -25.07 0.60
CA SER A 201 4.76 -24.49 1.04
C SER A 201 5.76 -24.46 -0.12
N LEU A 202 6.39 -23.31 -0.37
CA LEU A 202 7.40 -23.12 -1.40
C LEU A 202 8.70 -22.65 -0.76
N ASN A 203 9.80 -23.36 -0.99
CA ASN A 203 11.15 -22.92 -0.57
C ASN A 203 11.75 -21.84 -1.48
N GLY A 204 10.91 -21.16 -2.28
CA GLY A 204 11.32 -20.27 -3.35
C GLY A 204 10.26 -19.21 -3.65
N ARG A 205 10.11 -18.84 -4.92
CA ARG A 205 9.17 -17.81 -5.36
C ARG A 205 7.92 -18.44 -5.96
N LEU A 206 6.76 -17.84 -5.68
CA LEU A 206 5.56 -18.04 -6.48
C LEU A 206 5.55 -17.00 -7.62
N SER A 207 5.53 -17.45 -8.87
CA SER A 207 5.38 -16.60 -10.05
C SER A 207 4.13 -17.03 -10.81
N VAL A 208 3.22 -16.10 -11.08
CA VAL A 208 1.94 -16.34 -11.77
C VAL A 208 1.83 -15.35 -12.91
N SER A 209 1.47 -15.82 -14.11
CA SER A 209 1.43 -15.00 -15.34
C SER A 209 0.17 -14.15 -15.47
N SER A 210 -0.92 -14.54 -14.79
CA SER A 210 -2.19 -13.82 -14.75
C SER A 210 -2.53 -13.53 -13.29
N ASP A 211 -3.61 -14.11 -12.77
CA ASP A 211 -4.23 -13.65 -11.53
C ASP A 211 -3.91 -14.58 -10.37
N VAL A 212 -3.76 -13.97 -9.19
CA VAL A 212 -3.74 -14.67 -7.90
C VAL A 212 -4.94 -14.20 -7.10
N SER A 213 -5.80 -15.13 -6.70
CA SER A 213 -6.94 -14.87 -5.83
C SER A 213 -6.77 -15.61 -4.51
N PHE A 214 -6.93 -14.90 -3.40
CA PHE A 214 -6.99 -15.47 -2.05
C PHE A 214 -8.40 -15.25 -1.51
N ASN A 215 -9.03 -16.31 -1.02
CA ASN A 215 -10.38 -16.22 -0.42
C ASN A 215 -10.39 -15.48 0.93
N SER A 216 -9.22 -15.26 1.53
CA SER A 216 -9.04 -14.65 2.84
C SER A 216 -7.79 -13.76 2.82
N ASN A 217 -7.12 -13.61 3.97
CA ASN A 217 -6.01 -12.69 4.14
C ASN A 217 -4.72 -13.17 3.45
N LEU A 218 -3.99 -12.22 2.86
CA LEU A 218 -2.60 -12.39 2.40
C LEU A 218 -1.65 -11.86 3.49
N PHE A 219 -0.82 -12.73 4.06
CA PHE A 219 0.21 -12.36 5.03
C PHE A 219 1.60 -12.30 4.37
N VAL A 220 2.24 -11.13 4.41
CA VAL A 220 3.59 -10.91 3.85
C VAL A 220 4.48 -10.28 4.92
N ASN A 221 5.54 -10.98 5.32
CA ASN A 221 6.50 -10.48 6.32
C ASN A 221 7.33 -9.29 5.79
N GLY A 222 7.49 -9.19 4.47
CA GLY A 222 8.21 -8.12 3.79
C GLY A 222 7.29 -7.05 3.19
N LYS A 223 7.67 -6.54 2.02
CA LYS A 223 6.91 -5.52 1.30
C LYS A 223 6.01 -6.17 0.25
N VAL A 224 4.79 -5.65 0.10
CA VAL A 224 3.95 -5.89 -1.07
C VAL A 224 4.26 -4.79 -2.09
N ASN A 225 4.97 -5.14 -3.16
CA ASN A 225 5.21 -4.21 -4.27
C ASN A 225 4.21 -4.48 -5.38
N VAL A 226 3.31 -3.53 -5.64
CA VAL A 226 2.41 -3.57 -6.78
C VAL A 226 3.03 -2.72 -7.89
N LYS A 227 3.86 -3.33 -8.74
CA LYS A 227 4.40 -2.65 -9.93
C LYS A 227 3.36 -2.72 -11.04
N SER A 228 2.54 -1.69 -11.15
CA SER A 228 1.71 -1.47 -12.34
C SER A 228 2.22 -0.25 -13.08
N THR A 229 2.47 -0.39 -14.39
CA THR A 229 2.81 0.73 -15.27
C THR A 229 1.58 1.56 -15.64
N LEU A 230 0.38 0.97 -15.52
CA LEU A 230 -0.95 1.56 -15.70
C LEU A 230 -1.95 0.72 -14.91
N PRO A 231 -2.26 1.03 -13.64
CA PRO A 231 -3.25 0.26 -12.89
C PRO A 231 -4.61 0.42 -13.56
N SER A 232 -5.09 -0.64 -14.21
CA SER A 232 -6.45 -0.73 -14.73
C SER A 232 -7.49 -0.96 -13.61
N GLY A 233 -7.04 -1.04 -12.35
CA GLY A 233 -7.85 -1.22 -11.15
C GLY A 233 -7.22 -0.63 -9.90
N LEU A 234 -8.08 -0.43 -8.89
CA LEU A 234 -7.81 0.14 -7.57
C LEU A 234 -6.73 -0.64 -6.80
N LEU A 235 -5.72 0.02 -6.21
CA LEU A 235 -5.14 -0.49 -4.97
C LEU A 235 -6.12 -0.16 -3.85
N ASP A 236 -7.13 -1.02 -3.69
CA ASP A 236 -8.04 -0.94 -2.55
C ASP A 236 -7.42 -1.67 -1.35
N ILE A 237 -6.85 -0.89 -0.42
CA ILE A 237 -6.27 -1.41 0.83
C ILE A 237 -7.38 -1.66 1.88
N CYS A 238 -8.65 -1.33 1.59
CA CYS A 238 -9.73 -1.26 2.58
C CYS A 238 -11.00 -1.96 2.09
N GLY A 239 -11.24 -3.20 2.54
CA GLY A 239 -12.49 -3.91 2.27
C GLY A 239 -13.75 -3.07 2.52
N SER A 240 -14.57 -2.90 1.48
CA SER A 240 -15.95 -2.37 1.47
C SER A 240 -16.23 -0.96 1.99
N SER A 241 -15.25 -0.22 2.51
CA SER A 241 -15.40 1.19 2.90
C SER A 241 -14.12 1.94 2.56
N MET A 242 -14.09 2.53 1.37
CA MET A 242 -12.92 3.21 0.80
C MET A 242 -12.43 4.33 1.72
N ARG A 243 -11.32 4.12 2.44
CA ARG A 243 -10.66 5.19 3.21
C ARG A 243 -9.57 5.91 2.42
N THR A 244 -8.92 5.24 1.48
CA THR A 244 -7.83 5.81 0.66
C THR A 244 -7.82 5.19 -0.73
N PHE A 245 -7.87 6.04 -1.75
CA PHE A 245 -7.74 5.71 -3.17
C PHE A 245 -6.45 6.30 -3.72
N ILE A 246 -5.70 5.55 -4.53
CA ILE A 246 -4.60 6.11 -5.33
C ILE A 246 -4.96 5.92 -6.79
N SER A 247 -5.14 7.02 -7.50
CA SER A 247 -5.46 7.02 -8.94
C SER A 247 -4.26 6.61 -9.81
N ALA A 248 -4.52 6.25 -11.06
CA ALA A 248 -3.48 5.94 -12.04
C ALA A 248 -2.53 7.13 -12.32
N THR A 249 -2.93 8.36 -12.01
CA THR A 249 -2.08 9.56 -12.14
C THR A 249 -1.23 9.84 -10.88
N GLY A 250 -1.34 9.00 -9.85
CA GLY A 250 -0.61 9.15 -8.58
C GLY A 250 -1.32 10.03 -7.54
N ASN A 251 -2.49 10.59 -7.85
CA ASN A 251 -3.28 11.37 -6.90
C ASN A 251 -3.90 10.47 -5.82
N VAL A 252 -3.89 10.93 -4.56
CA VAL A 252 -4.52 10.28 -3.41
C VAL A 252 -5.90 10.89 -3.15
N GLY A 253 -6.95 10.08 -3.24
CA GLY A 253 -8.30 10.42 -2.83
C GLY A 253 -8.60 9.88 -1.43
N VAL A 254 -9.11 10.72 -0.52
CA VAL A 254 -9.68 10.30 0.77
C VAL A 254 -11.16 10.60 0.71
N GLY A 255 -12.01 9.58 0.75
CA GLY A 255 -13.46 9.72 0.56
C GLY A 255 -13.92 9.97 -0.90
N THR A 256 -13.02 9.83 -1.88
CA THR A 256 -13.35 9.98 -3.31
C THR A 256 -12.53 9.04 -4.20
N THR A 257 -13.13 8.60 -5.32
CA THR A 257 -12.49 7.80 -6.37
C THR A 257 -12.04 8.63 -7.57
N ASN A 258 -12.35 9.93 -7.62
CA ASN A 258 -11.95 10.83 -8.70
C ASN A 258 -11.16 12.04 -8.14
N PRO A 259 -9.94 11.83 -7.62
CA PRO A 259 -9.10 12.89 -7.09
C PRO A 259 -8.61 13.81 -8.22
N THR A 260 -9.01 15.07 -8.19
CA THR A 260 -8.64 16.10 -9.19
C THR A 260 -7.36 16.86 -8.81
N ALA A 261 -6.75 16.52 -7.67
CA ALA A 261 -5.50 17.07 -7.16
C ALA A 261 -4.66 15.95 -6.52
N PRO A 262 -3.33 16.13 -6.34
CA PRO A 262 -2.46 15.13 -5.73
C PRO A 262 -2.94 14.59 -4.38
N LEU A 263 -3.63 15.41 -3.59
CA LEU A 263 -4.44 14.98 -2.44
C LEU A 263 -5.82 15.62 -2.55
N HIS A 264 -6.88 14.81 -2.69
CA HIS A 264 -8.27 15.25 -2.72
C HIS A 264 -9.02 14.59 -1.56
N VAL A 265 -9.36 15.36 -0.54
CA VAL A 265 -10.14 14.91 0.62
C VAL A 265 -11.58 15.39 0.45
N ILE A 266 -12.54 14.47 0.33
CA ILE A 266 -13.97 14.79 0.34
C ILE A 266 -14.54 14.50 1.74
N SER A 267 -15.20 15.51 2.28
CA SER A 267 -16.04 15.39 3.46
C SER A 267 -17.33 14.64 3.12
N SER A 268 -17.61 13.54 3.82
CA SER A 268 -18.91 12.86 3.76
C SER A 268 -19.35 12.45 5.16
N GLY A 269 -20.03 13.34 5.87
CA GLY A 269 -20.54 13.11 7.22
C GLY A 269 -21.11 14.39 7.81
N ASN A 270 -21.95 14.29 8.84
CA ASN A 270 -22.44 15.44 9.62
C ASN A 270 -22.09 15.30 11.11
N GLY A 271 -21.00 14.57 11.43
CA GLY A 271 -20.62 14.23 12.79
C GLY A 271 -19.76 15.30 13.47
N GLU A 272 -19.92 15.44 14.79
CA GLU A 272 -19.12 16.29 15.68
C GLU A 272 -18.23 15.42 16.59
N PRO A 273 -16.89 15.65 16.68
CA PRO A 273 -16.13 16.70 15.99
C PRO A 273 -16.08 16.45 14.46
N PRO A 274 -15.85 17.50 13.64
CA PRO A 274 -15.88 17.38 12.19
C PRO A 274 -14.87 16.33 11.70
N VAL A 275 -15.35 15.16 11.28
CA VAL A 275 -14.54 14.09 10.64
C VAL A 275 -14.25 14.38 9.16
N ASN A 276 -14.51 15.61 8.74
CA ASN A 276 -14.77 16.03 7.37
C ASN A 276 -13.60 16.80 6.72
N GLY A 277 -12.36 16.56 7.17
CA GLY A 277 -11.22 17.32 6.67
C GLY A 277 -9.87 16.76 7.10
N ILE A 278 -8.82 17.57 6.95
CA ILE A 278 -7.47 17.23 7.40
C ILE A 278 -7.39 17.46 8.92
N TYR A 279 -7.49 16.38 9.69
CA TYR A 279 -7.31 16.42 11.15
C TYR A 279 -5.83 16.26 11.52
N VAL A 280 -5.20 17.33 12.00
CA VAL A 280 -3.79 17.33 12.44
C VAL A 280 -3.74 17.37 13.97
N LEU A 281 -3.32 16.28 14.59
CA LEU A 281 -3.27 16.12 16.05
C LEU A 281 -1.88 15.67 16.51
N SER A 282 -1.37 16.34 17.53
CA SER A 282 -0.27 15.89 18.38
C SER A 282 -0.89 15.14 19.56
N ASN A 283 -0.66 13.83 19.63
CA ASN A 283 -1.27 12.93 20.61
C ASN A 283 -0.46 12.81 21.92
N VAL A 284 0.51 13.69 22.13
CA VAL A 284 1.37 13.70 23.32
C VAL A 284 1.36 15.11 23.92
N ASN A 285 1.08 15.22 25.22
CA ASN A 285 1.10 16.49 25.95
C ASN A 285 2.55 16.86 26.35
N ALA A 286 3.32 17.37 25.38
CA ALA A 286 4.69 17.83 25.58
C ALA A 286 4.90 19.23 24.98
N ALA A 287 5.70 20.07 25.64
CA ALA A 287 5.83 21.51 25.35
C ALA A 287 6.32 21.86 23.93
N ASN A 288 6.92 20.91 23.20
CA ASN A 288 7.52 21.13 21.87
C ASN A 288 6.93 20.23 20.77
N MET A 289 5.75 19.65 21.01
CA MET A 289 5.10 18.75 20.05
C MET A 289 3.89 19.45 19.41
N HIS A 290 4.15 20.12 18.29
CA HIS A 290 3.14 20.90 17.57
C HIS A 290 2.43 20.06 16.50
N SER A 291 1.12 20.21 16.41
CA SER A 291 0.36 19.79 15.23
C SER A 291 0.61 20.81 14.13
N GLN A 292 1.14 20.40 12.99
CA GLN A 292 1.54 21.34 11.94
C GLN A 292 0.99 20.92 10.57
N LEU A 293 0.36 21.87 9.88
CA LEU A 293 0.20 21.83 8.43
C LEU A 293 1.34 22.66 7.82
N TYR A 294 2.36 21.99 7.29
CA TYR A 294 3.54 22.65 6.74
C TYR A 294 3.36 22.94 5.24
N ILE A 295 3.21 24.22 4.88
CA ILE A 295 3.04 24.67 3.49
C ILE A 295 4.29 25.48 3.12
N THR A 296 5.04 24.98 2.14
CA THR A 296 6.28 25.61 1.69
C THR A 296 6.36 25.59 0.17
N THR A 297 7.14 26.52 -0.38
CA THR A 297 7.53 26.54 -1.77
C THR A 297 9.06 26.59 -1.86
N PRO A 298 9.68 25.98 -2.88
CA PRO A 298 11.12 26.10 -3.10
C PRO A 298 11.51 27.56 -3.38
N SER A 299 12.78 27.91 -3.15
CA SER A 299 13.29 29.26 -3.38
C SER A 299 13.02 29.73 -4.81
N GLY A 300 12.48 30.94 -4.95
CA GLY A 300 12.08 31.52 -6.25
C GLY A 300 10.75 30.98 -6.82
N GLY A 301 10.07 30.09 -6.11
CA GLY A 301 8.73 29.58 -6.47
C GLY A 301 7.58 30.54 -6.11
N GLY A 302 6.35 30.07 -6.32
CA GLY A 302 5.13 30.80 -5.94
C GLY A 302 4.95 30.97 -4.44
N ASN A 303 3.78 31.49 -4.03
CA ASN A 303 3.50 31.84 -2.63
C ASN A 303 2.91 30.63 -1.86
N PRO A 304 3.45 30.25 -0.69
CA PRO A 304 2.78 29.31 0.20
C PRO A 304 1.55 29.97 0.81
N MET A 305 0.36 29.48 0.45
CA MET A 305 -0.92 30.06 0.86
C MET A 305 -2.00 29.01 1.06
N VAL A 306 -2.98 29.34 1.90
CA VAL A 306 -4.26 28.65 1.98
C VAL A 306 -5.29 29.47 1.20
N CYS A 307 -6.05 28.79 0.36
CA CYS A 307 -7.01 29.40 -0.56
C CYS A 307 -8.42 28.94 -0.18
N TYR A 308 -9.34 29.89 -0.12
CA TYR A 308 -10.76 29.69 0.14
C TYR A 308 -11.52 30.16 -1.08
N ASP A 309 -11.85 29.25 -1.98
CA ASP A 309 -12.56 29.56 -3.21
C ASP A 309 -14.05 29.18 -3.09
N LEU A 310 -14.90 30.03 -3.64
CA LEU A 310 -16.33 29.76 -3.75
C LEU A 310 -16.66 29.73 -5.25
N ALA A 311 -17.24 28.64 -5.74
CA ALA A 311 -17.40 28.37 -7.17
C ALA A 311 -18.03 29.51 -8.02
N THR A 312 -18.72 30.46 -7.39
CA THR A 312 -19.39 31.59 -8.07
C THR A 312 -19.00 32.98 -7.53
N LYS A 313 -18.03 33.08 -6.62
CA LYS A 313 -17.65 34.35 -5.96
C LYS A 313 -16.13 34.47 -5.85
N SER A 314 -15.61 35.70 -5.80
CA SER A 314 -14.19 35.92 -5.51
C SER A 314 -13.83 35.29 -4.17
N GLY A 315 -12.90 34.34 -4.19
CA GLY A 315 -12.39 33.71 -2.99
C GLY A 315 -11.40 34.59 -2.23
N TRP A 316 -10.93 34.07 -1.10
CA TRP A 316 -9.91 34.70 -0.28
C TRP A 316 -8.67 33.81 -0.22
N SER A 317 -7.52 34.40 0.05
CA SER A 317 -6.33 33.65 0.40
C SER A 317 -5.55 34.36 1.48
N HIS A 318 -4.74 33.58 2.19
CA HIS A 318 -3.75 34.12 3.10
C HIS A 318 -2.50 33.25 3.10
N GLY A 319 -1.35 33.86 3.30
CA GLY A 319 -0.07 33.17 3.20
C GLY A 319 1.09 34.14 3.22
N VAL A 320 2.27 33.63 2.88
CA VAL A 320 3.48 34.43 2.77
C VAL A 320 3.72 34.75 1.30
N ASP A 321 3.85 36.03 0.97
CA ASP A 321 4.24 36.44 -0.38
C ASP A 321 5.76 36.31 -0.51
N ASN A 322 6.21 35.42 -1.41
CA ASN A 322 7.63 35.13 -1.59
C ASN A 322 8.41 36.36 -2.08
N ALA A 323 7.76 37.31 -2.76
CA ALA A 323 8.44 38.49 -3.29
C ALA A 323 8.94 39.44 -2.20
N ASP A 324 8.20 39.61 -1.11
CA ASP A 324 8.52 40.55 -0.03
C ASP A 324 8.59 39.93 1.37
N ARG A 325 8.29 38.62 1.49
CA ARG A 325 8.22 37.81 2.72
C ARG A 325 7.11 38.24 3.68
N ASN A 326 6.19 39.10 3.25
CA ASN A 326 5.11 39.56 4.11
C ASN A 326 4.01 38.52 4.22
N TYR A 327 3.43 38.39 5.42
CA TYR A 327 2.20 37.62 5.60
C TYR A 327 1.00 38.47 5.17
N LYS A 328 0.21 37.98 4.23
CA LYS A 328 -0.85 38.76 3.59
C LYS A 328 -2.20 38.08 3.68
N PHE A 329 -3.25 38.88 3.80
CA PHE A 329 -4.63 38.48 3.53
C PHE A 329 -5.07 39.16 2.23
N SER A 330 -5.58 38.36 1.29
CA SER A 330 -5.98 38.80 -0.04
C SER A 330 -7.43 38.41 -0.31
N ASN A 331 -8.16 39.27 -1.01
CA ASN A 331 -9.51 38.96 -1.48
C ASN A 331 -9.52 38.27 -2.87
N SER A 332 -8.40 37.64 -3.23
CA SER A 332 -8.27 36.72 -4.37
C SER A 332 -7.89 35.34 -3.84
N SER A 333 -8.49 34.27 -4.37
CA SER A 333 -8.15 32.88 -4.05
C SER A 333 -6.84 32.40 -4.71
N SER A 334 -6.22 33.21 -5.58
CA SER A 334 -5.06 32.77 -6.38
C SER A 334 -3.85 33.72 -6.35
N SER A 335 -3.94 34.86 -5.64
CA SER A 335 -2.85 35.82 -5.58
C SER A 335 -2.80 36.56 -4.24
N LEU A 336 -1.60 36.63 -3.65
CA LEU A 336 -1.31 37.48 -2.48
C LEU A 336 -0.81 38.88 -2.85
N THR A 337 -0.60 39.18 -4.14
CA THR A 337 0.12 40.40 -4.54
C THR A 337 -0.86 41.48 -5.02
N SER A 338 -1.76 41.14 -5.96
CA SER A 338 -2.61 42.12 -6.65
C SER A 338 -3.85 42.55 -5.88
N ALA A 339 -4.28 41.77 -4.89
CA ALA A 339 -5.55 41.95 -4.19
C ALA A 339 -5.39 41.97 -2.65
N THR A 340 -4.20 42.37 -2.19
CA THR A 340 -3.89 42.47 -0.75
C THR A 340 -4.87 43.42 -0.05
N ARG A 341 -5.38 42.97 1.10
CA ARG A 341 -6.23 43.75 2.00
C ARG A 341 -5.56 43.99 3.35
N MET A 342 -4.71 43.07 3.79
CA MET A 342 -3.93 43.23 5.00
C MET A 342 -2.53 42.63 4.79
N THR A 343 -1.52 43.29 5.36
CA THR A 343 -0.11 42.92 5.25
C THR A 343 0.50 42.95 6.64
N ILE A 344 1.32 41.95 6.97
CA ILE A 344 2.11 41.91 8.20
C ILE A 344 3.57 41.69 7.79
N GLN A 345 4.42 42.65 8.12
CA GLN A 345 5.85 42.57 7.84
C GLN A 345 6.55 41.73 8.91
N PRO A 346 7.31 40.69 8.55
CA PRO A 346 7.98 39.82 9.54
C PRO A 346 9.11 40.55 10.28
N ASP A 347 9.81 41.46 9.61
CA ASP A 347 11.01 42.11 10.16
C ASP A 347 10.66 43.26 11.15
N THR A 348 9.54 43.95 10.94
CA THR A 348 9.11 45.11 11.75
C THR A 348 7.91 44.84 12.64
N GLY A 349 7.12 43.80 12.34
CA GLY A 349 5.82 43.54 12.98
C GLY A 349 4.72 44.52 12.56
N TYR A 350 4.95 45.34 11.53
CA TYR A 350 4.00 46.36 11.10
C TYR A 350 2.81 45.74 10.37
N VAL A 351 1.61 46.13 10.78
CA VAL A 351 0.34 45.68 10.21
C VAL A 351 -0.21 46.78 9.30
N GLY A 352 -0.29 46.51 8.00
CA GLY A 352 -0.96 47.34 7.02
C GLY A 352 -2.37 46.85 6.75
N ILE A 353 -3.38 47.73 6.77
CA ILE A 353 -4.71 47.45 6.21
C ILE A 353 -4.88 48.36 5.00
N GLY A 354 -5.18 47.80 3.83
CA GLY A 354 -5.29 48.54 2.57
C GLY A 354 -3.94 48.97 1.95
N THR A 355 -2.80 48.67 2.58
CA THR A 355 -1.44 48.91 2.05
C THR A 355 -0.58 47.66 2.14
N THR A 356 0.35 47.52 1.20
CA THR A 356 1.41 46.51 1.18
C THR A 356 2.71 46.96 1.84
N ASN A 357 2.85 48.25 2.12
CA ASN A 357 4.05 48.85 2.71
C ASN A 357 3.68 49.65 3.97
N PRO A 358 3.28 48.99 5.07
CA PRO A 358 3.04 49.69 6.32
C PRO A 358 4.32 50.35 6.83
N SER A 359 4.21 51.57 7.36
CA SER A 359 5.34 52.39 7.84
C SER A 359 5.24 52.70 9.34
N ALA A 360 4.28 52.07 10.03
CA ALA A 360 4.02 52.16 11.45
C ALA A 360 3.42 50.83 11.93
N PHE A 361 3.40 50.59 13.24
CA PHE A 361 2.87 49.35 13.83
C PHE A 361 1.47 48.98 13.34
N LEU A 362 0.60 49.98 13.16
CA LEU A 362 -0.67 49.84 12.45
C LEU A 362 -0.78 50.97 11.43
N HIS A 363 -0.73 50.64 10.14
CA HIS A 363 -0.92 51.57 9.03
C HIS A 363 -2.21 51.21 8.30
N VAL A 364 -3.29 51.93 8.58
CA VAL A 364 -4.54 51.83 7.81
C VAL A 364 -4.44 52.81 6.63
N TYR A 365 -4.36 52.29 5.41
CA TYR A 365 -4.26 53.04 4.18
C TYR A 365 -5.57 52.95 3.39
N GLY A 366 -6.09 54.11 3.00
CA GLY A 366 -7.42 54.25 2.40
C GLY A 366 -8.48 54.64 3.43
N ASN A 367 -9.68 54.91 2.93
CA ASN A 367 -10.77 55.41 3.77
C ASN A 367 -11.30 54.27 4.63
N ALA A 368 -11.19 54.37 5.95
CA ALA A 368 -12.08 53.64 6.84
C ALA A 368 -13.49 54.16 6.56
N LEU A 369 -14.20 53.52 5.63
CA LEU A 369 -15.53 53.92 5.18
C LEU A 369 -16.47 53.79 6.38
N THR A 370 -16.70 54.89 7.08
CA THR A 370 -17.76 54.97 8.06
C THR A 370 -19.05 55.08 7.25
N THR A 371 -19.90 54.07 7.30
CA THR A 371 -21.16 54.02 6.53
C THR A 371 -22.22 54.99 7.08
N HIS A 372 -21.81 56.07 7.74
CA HIS A 372 -22.70 57.14 8.14
C HIS A 372 -22.40 58.42 7.37
N ASN A 373 -23.25 58.65 6.38
CA ASN A 373 -23.32 59.79 5.46
C ASN A 373 -23.67 61.13 6.15
N TYR A 374 -23.32 61.31 7.42
CA TYR A 374 -23.56 62.54 8.18
C TYR A 374 -22.34 62.98 9.01
N PRO A 375 -21.26 63.48 8.40
CA PRO A 375 -20.43 64.51 9.01
C PRO A 375 -20.77 65.88 8.37
N PRO A 376 -21.39 66.83 9.10
CA PRO A 376 -21.85 68.10 8.52
C PRO A 376 -20.76 69.08 8.08
N ASP A 377 -19.51 68.98 8.51
CA ASP A 377 -18.57 70.12 8.35
C ASP A 377 -17.30 69.85 7.54
N PHE A 378 -17.04 68.61 7.08
CA PHE A 378 -15.89 68.33 6.23
C PHE A 378 -16.14 67.17 5.24
N PRO A 379 -16.36 67.44 3.95
CA PRO A 379 -16.70 66.42 2.94
C PRO A 379 -15.54 65.45 2.61
N ASN A 380 -14.38 65.59 3.24
CA ASN A 380 -13.12 64.96 2.86
C ASN A 380 -12.22 64.56 4.05
N THR A 381 -12.70 64.53 5.30
CA THR A 381 -11.86 64.12 6.43
C THR A 381 -11.67 62.60 6.48
N TYR A 382 -10.42 62.17 6.54
CA TYR A 382 -10.04 60.77 6.73
C TYR A 382 -9.91 60.47 8.23
N HIS A 383 -10.70 59.51 8.73
CA HIS A 383 -10.55 59.02 10.10
C HIS A 383 -9.52 57.90 10.13
N ASN A 384 -8.47 58.06 10.94
CA ASN A 384 -7.42 57.06 11.11
C ASN A 384 -7.83 55.98 12.13
N LEU A 385 -8.68 56.35 13.09
CA LEU A 385 -9.30 55.44 14.04
C LEU A 385 -10.72 55.92 14.36
N LEU A 386 -11.70 55.04 14.15
CA LEU A 386 -13.10 55.24 14.57
C LEU A 386 -13.45 54.18 15.62
N LEU A 387 -13.89 54.64 16.79
CA LEU A 387 -14.52 53.81 17.82
C LEU A 387 -16.02 54.12 17.77
N ASN A 388 -16.87 53.13 17.49
CA ASN A 388 -18.31 53.32 17.34
C ASN A 388 -19.09 52.32 18.20
N THR A 389 -20.04 52.82 18.98
CA THR A 389 -21.02 52.02 19.70
C THR A 389 -22.43 52.48 19.38
N GLY A 390 -22.93 52.09 18.19
CA GLY A 390 -24.38 52.09 17.88
C GLY A 390 -25.13 53.43 17.94
N GLY A 391 -24.44 54.58 17.91
CA GLY A 391 -25.07 55.91 17.94
C GLY A 391 -24.13 57.03 18.42
N ASP A 392 -23.13 56.67 19.21
CA ASP A 392 -22.04 57.56 19.64
C ASP A 392 -20.73 57.06 19.03
N CYS A 393 -19.88 57.98 18.59
CA CYS A 393 -18.56 57.64 18.06
C CYS A 393 -17.46 58.55 18.60
N MET A 394 -16.27 57.99 18.73
CA MET A 394 -15.05 58.76 18.91
C MET A 394 -14.16 58.54 17.71
N SER A 395 -13.60 59.61 17.16
CA SER A 395 -12.64 59.48 16.06
C SER A 395 -11.38 60.26 16.34
N ILE A 396 -10.25 59.69 15.95
CA ILE A 396 -9.01 60.43 15.76
C ILE A 396 -8.84 60.58 14.25
N SER A 397 -8.85 61.83 13.78
CA SER A 397 -8.69 62.14 12.36
C SER A 397 -7.55 63.11 12.15
N VAL A 398 -6.94 62.97 10.97
CA VAL A 398 -6.00 63.95 10.45
C VAL A 398 -6.54 64.35 9.09
N ASP A 399 -6.69 65.65 8.86
CA ASP A 399 -6.87 66.18 7.52
C ASP A 399 -5.48 66.54 6.96
N PRO A 400 -4.92 65.74 6.04
CA PRO A 400 -3.61 66.00 5.48
C PRO A 400 -3.59 67.24 4.56
N THR A 401 -4.75 67.69 4.07
CA THR A 401 -4.88 68.88 3.21
C THR A 401 -4.82 70.15 4.03
N LEU A 402 -5.43 70.14 5.22
CA LEU A 402 -5.51 71.29 6.12
C LEU A 402 -4.47 71.28 7.24
N GLY A 403 -3.77 70.15 7.45
CA GLY A 403 -2.78 70.00 8.54
C GLY A 403 -3.41 69.95 9.94
N ILE A 404 -4.68 69.55 10.03
CA ILE A 404 -5.44 69.57 11.29
C ILE A 404 -5.55 68.15 11.85
N GLY A 405 -5.20 67.98 13.13
CA GLY A 405 -5.54 66.79 13.92
C GLY A 405 -6.80 67.06 14.74
N ALA A 406 -7.74 66.13 14.76
CA ALA A 406 -8.95 66.25 15.58
C ALA A 406 -9.18 65.00 16.43
N PHE A 407 -9.49 65.23 17.70
CA PHE A 407 -10.14 64.25 18.56
C PHE A 407 -11.62 64.61 18.63
N ASN A 408 -12.43 63.77 18.03
CA ASN A 408 -13.87 63.98 18.00
C ASN A 408 -14.53 63.01 18.97
N ALA A 409 -15.44 63.52 19.79
CA ALA A 409 -16.51 62.75 20.39
C ALA A 409 -17.82 63.24 19.78
N ALA A 410 -18.58 62.31 19.23
CA ALA A 410 -19.86 62.56 18.58
C ALA A 410 -20.97 61.83 19.33
N ARG A 411 -22.09 62.52 19.48
CA ARG A 411 -23.41 61.94 19.70
C ARG A 411 -24.20 62.13 18.42
N SER A 412 -25.14 61.22 18.10
CA SER A 412 -26.02 61.35 16.92
C SER A 412 -26.54 62.79 16.75
N GLY A 413 -26.10 63.47 15.68
CA GLY A 413 -26.51 64.84 15.31
C GLY A 413 -25.67 66.02 15.84
N ALA A 414 -24.65 65.82 16.68
CA ALA A 414 -23.77 66.91 17.12
C ALA A 414 -22.34 66.42 17.46
N MET A 415 -21.33 67.09 16.93
CA MET A 415 -19.92 66.83 17.24
C MET A 415 -19.29 68.02 17.96
N PHE A 416 -18.53 67.74 19.01
CA PHE A 416 -17.72 68.74 19.72
C PHE A 416 -16.24 68.40 19.48
N PRO A 417 -15.64 68.84 18.37
CA PRO A 417 -14.25 68.53 18.09
C PRO A 417 -13.35 69.27 19.09
N ILE A 418 -12.36 68.56 19.61
CA ILE A 418 -11.14 69.20 20.11
C ILE A 418 -10.19 69.23 18.91
N CYS A 419 -10.13 70.39 18.26
CA CYS A 419 -9.22 70.64 17.15
C CYS A 419 -7.85 71.06 17.70
N LEU A 420 -6.85 70.26 17.40
CA LEU A 420 -5.44 70.57 17.65
C LEU A 420 -4.82 70.92 16.30
N ALA A 421 -4.70 72.22 16.02
CA ALA A 421 -4.07 72.67 14.78
C ALA A 421 -2.55 72.59 14.93
N ALA A 422 -1.90 71.74 14.12
CA ALA A 422 -0.45 71.66 14.05
C ALA A 422 0.05 72.23 12.72
N ARG A 423 0.40 73.53 12.75
CA ARG A 423 1.38 74.22 11.90
C ARG A 423 1.28 74.04 10.37
N SER A 424 1.00 75.15 9.68
CA SER A 424 1.67 75.47 8.40
C SER A 424 3.07 76.05 8.68
N PRO A 425 4.10 75.82 7.84
CA PRO A 425 5.44 76.36 8.07
C PRO A 425 5.44 77.90 8.07
N GLY A 426 5.63 78.54 9.24
CA GLY A 426 5.86 79.99 9.34
C GLY A 426 5.01 80.79 10.34
N ASN A 427 4.06 80.18 11.07
CA ASN A 427 3.25 80.86 12.09
C ASN A 427 3.58 80.33 13.50
N THR A 428 3.80 81.20 14.48
CA THR A 428 4.28 80.86 15.85
C THR A 428 3.17 80.59 16.86
N ASP A 429 1.90 80.77 16.49
CA ASP A 429 0.78 80.54 17.38
C ASP A 429 0.13 79.17 17.08
N GLU A 430 0.10 78.30 18.10
CA GLU A 430 -0.46 76.94 18.07
C GLU A 430 -1.82 76.92 18.81
N PRO A 431 -2.94 77.21 18.12
CA PRO A 431 -4.24 77.33 18.78
C PRO A 431 -4.88 75.96 19.05
N VAL A 432 -5.39 75.78 20.27
CA VAL A 432 -6.31 74.68 20.61
C VAL A 432 -7.75 75.21 20.52
N GLY A 433 -8.53 74.65 19.59
CA GLY A 433 -9.95 74.94 19.44
C GLY A 433 -10.80 73.89 20.16
N ILE A 434 -11.70 74.32 21.04
CA ILE A 434 -12.74 73.44 21.61
C ILE A 434 -14.08 73.89 21.05
N GLY A 435 -14.71 73.04 20.23
CA GLY A 435 -15.98 73.32 19.56
C GLY A 435 -15.87 74.19 18.30
N LEU A 436 -14.65 74.40 17.78
CA LEU A 436 -14.37 75.15 16.56
C LEU A 436 -13.46 74.35 15.64
N THR A 437 -13.79 74.35 14.36
CA THR A 437 -13.13 73.58 13.30
C THR A 437 -11.96 74.31 12.64
N ASN A 438 -11.82 75.63 12.89
CA ASN A 438 -10.70 76.46 12.39
C ASN A 438 -10.35 77.57 13.41
N PRO A 439 -9.62 77.26 14.49
CA PRO A 439 -9.28 78.25 15.50
C PRO A 439 -8.20 79.23 14.99
N SER A 440 -8.50 80.54 14.98
CA SER A 440 -7.57 81.59 14.54
C SER A 440 -7.21 82.57 15.67
N GLY A 441 -5.92 82.90 15.82
CA GLY A 441 -5.44 84.11 16.52
C GLY A 441 -5.39 84.08 18.05
N ALA A 442 -5.78 83.00 18.72
CA ALA A 442 -5.66 82.84 20.17
C ALA A 442 -5.20 81.41 20.53
N LYS A 443 -4.25 81.28 21.49
CA LYS A 443 -3.70 79.98 21.91
C LYS A 443 -4.76 79.00 22.44
N LEU A 444 -5.87 79.51 22.99
CA LEU A 444 -7.05 78.74 23.37
C LEU A 444 -8.30 79.48 22.90
N HIS A 445 -9.02 78.90 21.92
CA HIS A 445 -10.26 79.46 21.38
C HIS A 445 -11.42 78.51 21.73
N VAL A 446 -12.21 78.90 22.74
CA VAL A 446 -13.40 78.15 23.18
C VAL A 446 -14.64 78.91 22.70
N ASN A 447 -15.46 78.27 21.87
CA ASN A 447 -16.80 78.77 21.55
C ASN A 447 -17.78 78.23 22.60
N GLY A 448 -17.90 78.94 23.72
CA GLY A 448 -18.71 78.53 24.86
C GLY A 448 -18.17 79.07 26.19
N ASN A 449 -18.76 78.65 27.31
CA ASN A 449 -18.34 79.10 28.63
C ASN A 449 -16.99 78.48 29.03
N LEU A 450 -15.98 79.31 29.27
CA LEU A 450 -14.72 78.91 29.88
C LEU A 450 -14.84 78.96 31.40
N LYS A 451 -15.10 77.82 32.05
CA LYS A 451 -15.09 77.72 33.51
C LYS A 451 -13.65 77.61 34.02
N LEU A 452 -13.04 78.76 34.31
CA LEU A 452 -11.78 78.82 35.04
C LEU A 452 -12.06 78.50 36.52
N ASN A 453 -11.84 77.25 36.93
CA ASN A 453 -12.03 76.81 38.32
C ASN A 453 -10.88 77.35 39.20
N SER A 454 -11.00 78.63 39.54
CA SER A 454 -10.33 79.46 40.57
C SER A 454 -9.77 80.75 39.97
N SER A 455 -10.59 81.81 39.85
CA SER A 455 -10.13 83.20 39.84
C SER A 455 -11.29 84.19 39.86
N ARG A 456 -11.70 84.63 41.07
CA ARG A 456 -12.61 85.76 41.34
C ARG A 456 -11.94 87.12 41.07
N SER A 457 -11.09 87.19 40.04
CA SER A 457 -10.23 88.33 39.77
C SER A 457 -10.07 88.51 38.27
N ILE A 458 -10.46 89.69 37.79
CA ILE A 458 -9.97 90.22 36.52
C ILE A 458 -8.89 91.23 36.88
N VAL A 459 -7.67 91.02 36.37
CA VAL A 459 -6.57 91.99 36.50
C VAL A 459 -6.46 92.76 35.20
N GLY A 460 -6.68 94.07 35.24
CA GLY A 460 -6.52 94.97 34.11
C GLY A 460 -5.29 95.86 34.28
N TRP A 461 -4.52 96.07 33.21
CA TRP A 461 -3.43 97.05 33.15
C TRP A 461 -3.86 98.22 32.26
N MET A 462 -3.71 99.46 32.74
CA MET A 462 -4.04 100.65 31.95
C MET A 462 -2.82 101.52 31.68
N SER A 463 -2.58 101.76 30.40
CA SER A 463 -1.59 102.69 29.89
C SER A 463 -2.25 104.02 29.49
N SER A 464 -1.90 105.10 30.19
CA SER A 464 -2.00 106.50 29.74
C SER A 464 -3.38 107.10 29.38
N LEU A 465 -3.80 108.12 30.14
CA LEU A 465 -4.79 109.14 29.74
C LEU A 465 -4.22 110.50 30.18
N THR A 466 -3.99 111.38 29.22
CA THR A 466 -3.38 112.72 29.39
C THR A 466 -4.42 113.78 29.77
N PRO A 467 -4.21 114.58 30.82
CA PRO A 467 -5.07 115.73 31.11
C PRO A 467 -4.79 116.88 30.15
N ASN A 468 -5.86 117.54 29.71
CA ASN A 468 -5.79 118.70 28.84
C ASN A 468 -5.53 119.96 29.71
N GLY A 469 -4.35 120.56 29.59
CA GLY A 469 -4.00 121.81 30.28
C GLY A 469 -3.53 121.64 31.75
N SER A 470 -2.81 122.65 32.25
CA SER A 470 -2.08 122.71 33.52
C SER A 470 -2.95 122.43 34.77
N GLN A 471 -3.30 121.16 35.01
CA GLN A 471 -3.99 120.69 36.20
C GLN A 471 -3.22 119.52 36.84
N THR A 472 -3.13 119.53 38.17
CA THR A 472 -2.42 118.54 39.01
C THR A 472 -3.24 117.28 39.31
N THR A 473 -4.44 117.15 38.71
CA THR A 473 -5.37 116.04 38.87
C THR A 473 -5.85 115.51 37.52
N ALA A 474 -6.03 114.19 37.40
CA ALA A 474 -6.58 113.54 36.21
C ALA A 474 -7.74 112.63 36.62
N GLN A 475 -8.86 112.71 35.91
CA GLN A 475 -10.06 111.89 36.15
C GLN A 475 -10.37 111.01 34.94
N GLY A 476 -10.91 109.82 35.17
CA GLY A 476 -11.34 108.92 34.11
C GLY A 476 -12.28 107.82 34.63
N THR A 477 -12.84 107.06 33.69
CA THR A 477 -13.73 105.92 33.97
C THR A 477 -13.12 104.65 33.38
N ILE A 478 -13.17 103.55 34.12
CA ILE A 478 -12.71 102.23 33.69
C ILE A 478 -13.92 101.32 33.59
N SER A 479 -14.12 100.71 32.42
CA SER A 479 -15.14 99.66 32.23
C SER A 479 -14.50 98.28 32.30
N PHE A 480 -15.14 97.32 32.97
CA PHE A 480 -14.60 95.97 33.21
C PHE A 480 -14.68 95.04 32.01
N GLY A 481 -15.35 95.44 30.92
CA GLY A 481 -15.66 94.57 29.78
C GLY A 481 -16.67 93.45 30.09
N VAL A 482 -17.08 93.31 31.36
CA VAL A 482 -18.09 92.37 31.87
C VAL A 482 -18.92 93.05 32.97
N THR A 483 -20.12 92.53 33.25
CA THR A 483 -20.96 92.99 34.38
C THR A 483 -20.77 92.04 35.56
N PHE A 484 -20.22 92.53 36.68
CA PHE A 484 -20.18 91.80 37.95
C PHE A 484 -21.61 91.62 38.51
N PRO A 485 -21.92 90.51 39.19
CA PRO A 485 -23.24 90.26 39.78
C PRO A 485 -23.63 91.20 40.93
N SER A 486 -22.66 91.82 41.61
CA SER A 486 -22.86 92.90 42.59
C SER A 486 -21.66 93.85 42.52
N VAL A 487 -21.76 95.02 43.15
CA VAL A 487 -20.70 96.05 43.11
C VAL A 487 -19.41 95.45 43.70
N PRO A 488 -18.34 95.26 42.91
CA PRO A 488 -17.10 94.70 43.42
C PRO A 488 -16.36 95.73 44.27
N VAL A 489 -15.45 95.27 45.13
CA VAL A 489 -14.44 96.15 45.73
C VAL A 489 -13.32 96.32 44.73
N VAL A 490 -13.01 97.58 44.43
CA VAL A 490 -11.91 97.95 43.55
C VAL A 490 -10.76 98.44 44.40
N ILE A 491 -9.60 97.82 44.22
CA ILE A 491 -8.34 98.26 44.80
C ILE A 491 -7.50 98.79 43.66
N ALA A 492 -7.19 100.09 43.70
CA ALA A 492 -6.25 100.72 42.79
C ALA A 492 -4.96 101.02 43.55
N HIS A 493 -3.82 100.71 42.94
CA HIS A 493 -2.51 100.96 43.51
C HIS A 493 -1.59 101.58 42.45
N THR A 494 -0.75 102.50 42.90
CA THR A 494 0.24 103.19 42.07
C THR A 494 1.19 102.18 41.45
N ALA A 495 1.34 102.18 40.12
CA ALA A 495 2.37 101.34 39.51
C ALA A 495 3.74 101.88 39.92
N GLY A 496 4.52 101.10 40.67
CA GLY A 496 5.92 101.44 40.93
C GLY A 496 6.71 101.37 39.63
N ASP A 497 7.13 102.50 39.09
CA ASP A 497 7.93 102.60 37.87
C ASP A 497 9.39 102.96 38.19
N GLY A 498 9.97 102.38 39.25
CA GLY A 498 11.43 102.36 39.50
C GLY A 498 12.15 103.71 39.67
N ALA A 499 11.47 104.84 39.49
CA ALA A 499 11.93 106.20 39.71
C ALA A 499 10.98 106.90 40.69
N SER A 500 11.52 107.76 41.57
CA SER A 500 10.85 108.39 42.74
C SER A 500 9.33 108.61 42.61
N PRO A 501 8.51 108.23 43.60
CA PRO A 501 7.05 108.06 43.45
C PRO A 501 6.35 109.32 42.94
N ARG A 502 5.73 109.22 41.76
CA ARG A 502 5.13 110.35 41.03
C ARG A 502 3.61 110.46 41.15
N ILE A 503 2.94 109.45 41.72
CA ILE A 503 1.51 109.49 42.08
C ILE A 503 1.41 109.39 43.61
N ILE A 504 0.79 110.36 44.26
CA ILE A 504 0.60 110.33 45.73
C ILE A 504 -0.67 109.57 46.10
N ASN A 505 -1.73 109.68 45.28
CA ASN A 505 -3.01 109.10 45.63
C ASN A 505 -3.83 108.74 44.39
N ILE A 506 -4.52 107.59 44.46
CA ILE A 506 -5.56 107.19 43.51
C ILE A 506 -6.84 107.04 44.32
N GLN A 507 -7.79 107.93 44.09
CA GLN A 507 -9.11 107.84 44.67
C GLN A 507 -10.03 107.12 43.69
N VAL A 508 -10.47 105.94 44.08
CA VAL A 508 -11.55 105.23 43.40
C VAL A 508 -12.87 105.78 43.92
N SER A 509 -13.78 106.15 43.03
CA SER A 509 -15.12 106.60 43.35
C SER A 509 -16.15 105.92 42.45
N SER A 510 -17.41 105.88 42.91
CA SER A 510 -18.54 105.42 42.11
C SER A 510 -18.32 104.05 41.43
N VAL A 511 -17.95 103.03 42.22
CA VAL A 511 -17.83 101.65 41.70
C VAL A 511 -19.22 101.11 41.37
N THR A 512 -19.36 100.56 40.18
CA THR A 512 -20.57 99.89 39.66
C THR A 512 -20.23 98.46 39.27
N THR A 513 -21.24 97.67 38.91
CA THR A 513 -21.03 96.31 38.39
C THR A 513 -20.29 96.28 37.05
N THR A 514 -20.24 97.37 36.30
CA THR A 514 -19.66 97.42 34.95
C THR A 514 -18.37 98.24 34.86
N GLY A 515 -18.00 98.95 35.93
CA GLY A 515 -16.81 99.80 35.94
C GLY A 515 -16.69 100.67 37.18
N PHE A 516 -15.69 101.54 37.23
CA PHE A 516 -15.50 102.51 38.30
C PHE A 516 -14.91 103.82 37.78
N ASN A 517 -15.13 104.91 38.52
CA ASN A 517 -14.47 106.19 38.27
C ASN A 517 -13.22 106.30 39.13
N TYR A 518 -12.22 107.00 38.63
CA TYR A 518 -11.01 107.29 39.39
C TYR A 518 -10.60 108.75 39.23
N CYS A 519 -10.01 109.27 40.29
CA CYS A 519 -9.25 110.50 40.29
C CYS A 519 -7.83 110.17 40.77
N LYS A 520 -6.81 110.66 40.07
CA LYS A 520 -5.41 110.51 40.48
C LYS A 520 -4.76 111.87 40.63
N THR A 521 -3.95 112.01 41.67
CA THR A 521 -3.26 113.26 42.02
C THR A 521 -1.75 113.07 41.91
N TYR A 522 -1.10 114.05 41.30
CA TYR A 522 0.32 114.03 40.95
C TYR A 522 1.10 115.12 41.68
N VAL A 523 2.34 114.81 42.07
CA VAL A 523 3.34 115.80 42.49
C VAL A 523 4.70 115.36 41.96
N ASP A 524 5.38 116.23 41.22
CA ASP A 524 6.80 116.03 40.88
C ASP A 524 7.66 116.59 42.02
N ALA A 525 8.37 115.71 42.72
CA ALA A 525 9.14 116.08 43.91
C ALA A 525 10.41 116.92 43.60
N THR A 526 10.77 117.12 42.33
CA THR A 526 12.04 117.76 41.95
C THR A 526 11.93 119.03 41.11
N THR A 527 10.85 119.29 40.35
CA THR A 527 10.80 120.51 39.50
C THR A 527 9.50 121.32 39.50
N GLY A 528 8.46 120.91 40.25
CA GLY A 528 7.19 121.65 40.33
C GLY A 528 6.44 121.79 38.99
N GLY A 529 6.87 121.06 37.94
CA GLY A 529 6.27 121.03 36.62
C GLY A 529 5.33 119.83 36.42
N THR A 530 4.29 120.02 35.60
CA THR A 530 3.27 119.02 35.26
C THR A 530 3.83 117.89 34.37
N PHE A 531 3.78 116.64 34.83
CA PHE A 531 3.99 115.43 34.01
C PHE A 531 2.64 114.72 33.75
N PRO A 532 2.19 114.56 32.49
CA PRO A 532 0.83 114.11 32.18
C PRO A 532 0.63 112.58 32.02
N SER A 533 1.60 111.70 32.33
CA SER A 533 1.44 110.25 32.11
C SER A 533 2.11 109.38 33.18
N ALA A 534 1.34 108.86 34.13
CA ALA A 534 1.76 107.70 34.92
C ALA A 534 0.62 106.68 35.04
N ASN A 535 1.00 105.41 34.99
CA ASN A 535 0.11 104.24 34.97
C ASN A 535 -0.25 103.82 36.40
N PHE A 536 -1.36 103.10 36.54
CA PHE A 536 -1.70 102.45 37.80
C PHE A 536 -2.32 101.07 37.54
N TRP A 537 -2.22 100.22 38.55
CA TRP A 537 -2.84 98.90 38.52
C TRP A 537 -4.16 98.95 39.28
N TRP A 538 -5.12 98.19 38.81
CA TRP A 538 -6.37 98.00 39.54
C TRP A 538 -6.75 96.52 39.51
N CYS A 539 -7.40 96.08 40.58
CA CYS A 539 -8.13 94.83 40.62
C CYS A 539 -9.56 95.10 41.09
N ALA A 540 -10.51 94.42 40.47
CA ALA A 540 -11.89 94.38 40.92
C ALA A 540 -12.18 92.98 41.46
N VAL A 541 -12.59 92.90 42.73
CA VAL A 541 -12.81 91.65 43.44
C VAL A 541 -14.16 91.72 44.16
N LEU A 542 -14.96 90.67 44.05
CA LEU A 542 -16.16 90.52 44.87
C LEU A 542 -15.74 90.08 46.28
N LEU A 543 -15.95 90.94 47.28
CA LEU A 543 -15.92 90.52 48.67
C LEU A 543 -17.15 89.65 48.94
N ALA A 544 -16.96 88.61 49.75
CA ALA A 544 -17.99 87.60 50.02
C ALA A 544 -19.21 88.18 50.74
#